data_AF-A0A970JVL3-F1
#
_entry.id   AF-A0A970JVL3-F1
#
_cell.length_a   1.000
_cell.length_b   1.000
_cell.length_c   1.000
_cell.angle_alpha   90.00
_cell.angle_beta   90.00
_cell.angle_gamma   90.00
#
_symmetry.space_group_name_H-M   'P 1'
#
loop_
_entity.id
_entity.type
_entity.pdbx_description
1 polymer ?
#
loop_
_entity_poly.entity_id
_entity_poly.type
_entity_poly.pdbx_seq_one_letter_code
_entity_poly.pdbx_strand_id
1 'polypeptide(L)'
;MYISSDRTFGRSFTILLALSFILAGLSGVIFLLVAPESRTGNFWISFWAILFTLVLSFAYLIFHVVTGRDSFAPVPLMMGLSTTLTVYSLFVLGDVLFSLFYPRLSSEVYLASHVTGFVVLVGGGGIMTLLSLTAKEADMNASLKRSRLFVQRTRLGSLVDELGLSPFSKQASELIASLKNLRGTIESKDPSAPGGVEIEELLVLAVDEVERKARHFMAAGSVEERDALLADAAILVEKAFNALHRREGVQEAE
;
A
#
# COMPACT_ATOMS: atom_id res chain seq x y z
N MET A 1 -21.09 -16.18 2.68
CA MET A 1 -20.58 -14.86 3.13
C MET A 1 -20.34 -14.94 4.62
N TYR A 2 -19.13 -15.32 5.04
CA TYR A 2 -18.77 -15.42 6.45
C TYR A 2 -18.42 -14.02 6.96
N ILE A 3 -19.26 -13.46 7.82
CA ILE A 3 -18.91 -12.28 8.61
C ILE A 3 -18.08 -12.82 9.78
N SER A 4 -16.76 -12.75 9.68
CA SER A 4 -15.89 -13.06 10.82
C SER A 4 -16.14 -12.04 11.94
N SER A 5 -16.36 -12.54 13.15
CA SER A 5 -16.72 -11.77 14.34
C SER A 5 -15.56 -10.96 14.96
N ASP A 6 -14.34 -11.06 14.42
CA ASP A 6 -13.18 -10.33 14.95
C ASP A 6 -13.01 -8.94 14.30
N ARG A 7 -14.08 -8.13 14.35
CA ARG A 7 -13.98 -6.69 14.06
C ARG A 7 -13.39 -6.00 15.28
N THR A 8 -12.06 -6.00 15.41
CA THR A 8 -11.39 -5.14 16.38
C THR A 8 -11.46 -3.71 15.85
N PHE A 9 -12.37 -2.90 16.40
CA PHE A 9 -12.37 -1.47 16.13
C PHE A 9 -10.99 -0.90 16.50
N GLY A 10 -10.28 -0.36 15.51
CA GLY A 10 -8.94 0.19 15.72
C GLY A 10 -8.95 1.32 16.75
N ARG A 11 -7.85 1.53 17.48
CA ARG A 11 -7.72 2.60 18.50
C ARG A 11 -8.14 3.98 17.98
N SER A 12 -7.88 4.27 16.70
CA SER A 12 -8.24 5.52 16.01
C SER A 12 -9.75 5.72 15.83
N PHE A 13 -10.51 4.63 15.67
CA PHE A 13 -11.97 4.65 15.60
C PHE A 13 -12.56 5.01 16.97
N THR A 14 -12.04 4.37 18.03
CA THR A 14 -12.45 4.66 19.41
C THR A 14 -12.15 6.10 19.80
N ILE A 15 -10.98 6.62 19.42
CA ILE A 15 -10.59 8.02 19.66
C ILE A 15 -11.53 8.98 18.94
N LEU A 16 -11.82 8.75 17.66
CA LEU A 16 -12.72 9.60 16.89
C LEU A 16 -14.14 9.60 17.46
N LEU A 17 -14.64 8.43 17.87
CA LEU A 17 -15.96 8.30 18.48
C LEU A 17 -16.04 9.05 19.81
N ALA A 18 -15.02 8.89 20.67
CA ALA A 18 -14.93 9.63 21.93
C ALA A 18 -14.88 11.16 21.70
N LEU A 19 -14.04 11.63 20.77
CA LEU A 19 -13.95 13.04 20.43
C LEU A 19 -15.22 13.60 19.81
N SER A 20 -15.89 12.84 18.94
CA SER A 20 -17.17 13.24 18.35
C SER A 20 -18.24 13.43 19.43
N PHE A 21 -18.26 12.53 20.42
CA PHE A 21 -19.17 12.62 21.56
C PHE A 21 -18.85 13.82 22.46
N ILE A 22 -17.56 14.05 22.76
CA ILE A 22 -17.10 15.22 23.52
C ILE A 22 -17.47 16.51 22.79
N LEU A 23 -17.22 16.57 21.48
CA LEU A 23 -17.47 17.75 20.65
C LEU A 23 -18.98 18.04 20.54
N ALA A 24 -19.81 17.00 20.37
CA ALA A 24 -21.27 17.14 20.38
C ALA A 24 -21.78 17.61 21.75
N GLY A 25 -21.28 17.02 22.84
CA GLY A 25 -21.63 17.40 24.20
C GLY A 25 -21.25 18.84 24.52
N LEU A 26 -20.00 19.24 24.23
CA LEU A 26 -19.52 20.62 24.41
C LEU A 26 -20.33 21.60 23.55
N SER A 27 -20.66 21.25 22.30
CA SER A 27 -21.49 22.10 21.44
C SER A 27 -22.89 22.32 22.02
N GLY A 28 -23.52 21.24 22.52
CA GLY A 28 -24.82 21.33 23.17
C GLY A 28 -24.78 22.16 24.46
N VAL A 29 -23.76 21.97 25.29
CA VAL A 29 -23.55 22.73 26.52
C VAL A 29 -23.32 24.21 26.21
N ILE A 30 -22.44 24.55 25.26
CA ILE A 30 -22.18 25.93 24.84
C ILE A 30 -23.45 26.57 24.27
N PHE A 31 -24.22 25.85 23.44
CA PHE A 31 -25.48 26.36 22.90
C PHE A 31 -26.51 26.68 24.00
N LEU A 32 -26.61 25.84 25.03
CA LEU A 32 -27.55 26.03 26.13
C LEU A 32 -27.10 27.10 27.13
N LEU A 33 -25.78 27.25 27.35
CA LEU A 33 -25.22 28.22 28.29
C LEU A 33 -25.11 29.63 27.71
N VAL A 34 -24.96 29.76 26.39
CA VAL A 34 -24.93 31.08 25.73
C VAL A 34 -26.35 31.58 25.52
N ALA A 35 -26.67 32.65 26.26
CA ALA A 35 -27.96 33.33 26.16
C ALA A 35 -28.25 33.75 24.70
N PRO A 36 -29.51 33.65 24.23
CA PRO A 36 -29.86 33.90 22.83
C PRO A 36 -29.34 35.24 22.27
N GLU A 37 -29.40 36.29 23.08
CA GLU A 37 -28.93 37.64 22.78
C GLU A 37 -27.41 37.75 22.59
N SER A 38 -26.64 36.79 23.13
CA SER A 38 -25.18 36.73 23.05
C SER A 38 -24.67 35.88 21.89
N ARG A 39 -25.57 35.28 21.08
CA ARG A 39 -25.23 34.44 19.92
C ARG A 39 -24.93 35.30 18.70
N THR A 40 -23.77 35.94 18.72
CA THR A 40 -23.26 36.81 17.65
C THR A 40 -22.85 36.04 16.40
N GLY A 41 -22.46 36.73 15.33
CA GLY A 41 -21.97 36.10 14.09
C GLY A 41 -20.82 35.11 14.32
N ASN A 42 -19.87 35.44 15.20
CA ASN A 42 -18.73 34.55 15.52
C ASN A 42 -19.20 33.27 16.22
N PHE A 43 -20.20 33.35 17.11
CA PHE A 43 -20.80 32.17 17.72
C PHE A 43 -21.34 31.20 16.66
N TRP A 44 -22.08 31.72 15.66
CA TRP A 44 -22.64 30.89 14.60
C TRP A 44 -21.56 30.31 13.68
N ILE A 45 -20.50 31.07 13.37
CA ILE A 45 -19.36 30.58 12.57
C ILE A 45 -18.73 29.36 13.26
N SER A 46 -18.40 29.46 14.56
CA SER A 46 -17.81 28.34 15.29
C SER A 46 -18.79 27.17 15.43
N PHE A 47 -20.07 27.46 15.70
CA PHE A 47 -21.10 26.43 15.84
C PHE A 47 -21.25 25.61 14.54
N TRP A 48 -21.31 26.27 13.39
CA TRP A 48 -21.38 25.61 12.09
C TRP A 48 -20.08 24.87 11.74
N ALA A 49 -18.91 25.43 12.08
CA ALA A 49 -17.63 24.76 11.87
C ALA A 49 -17.52 23.46 12.69
N ILE A 50 -17.98 23.50 13.95
CA ILE A 50 -18.05 22.30 14.80
C ILE A 50 -19.03 21.28 14.23
N LEU A 51 -20.25 21.71 13.84
CA LEU A 51 -21.24 20.81 13.26
C LEU A 51 -20.74 20.16 11.97
N PHE A 52 -20.09 20.92 11.10
CA PHE A 52 -19.48 20.42 9.88
C PHE A 52 -18.39 19.38 10.17
N THR A 53 -17.55 19.62 11.19
CA THR A 53 -16.52 18.67 11.63
C THR A 53 -17.13 17.37 12.17
N LEU A 54 -18.23 17.49 12.90
CA LEU A 54 -19.03 16.37 13.40
C LEU A 54 -19.62 15.54 12.26
N VAL A 55 -20.22 16.20 11.26
CA VAL A 55 -20.76 15.54 10.06
C VAL A 55 -19.65 14.82 9.30
N LEU A 56 -18.48 15.44 9.11
CA LEU A 56 -17.32 14.80 8.50
C LEU A 56 -16.84 13.58 9.30
N SER A 57 -16.79 13.69 10.63
CA SER A 57 -16.39 12.60 11.52
C SER A 57 -17.37 11.42 11.47
N PHE A 58 -18.68 11.70 11.40
CA PHE A 58 -19.71 10.68 11.23
C PHE A 58 -19.71 10.07 9.84
N ALA A 59 -19.57 10.87 8.78
CA ALA A 59 -19.45 10.38 7.41
C ALA A 59 -18.25 9.43 7.30
N TYR A 60 -17.15 9.78 7.96
CA TYR A 60 -15.97 8.93 8.07
C TYR A 60 -16.21 7.66 8.89
N LEU A 61 -16.94 7.75 10.02
CA LEU A 61 -17.32 6.60 10.83
C LEU A 61 -18.22 5.63 10.05
N ILE A 62 -19.19 6.15 9.29
CA ILE A 62 -20.06 5.37 8.40
C ILE A 62 -19.25 4.72 7.29
N PHE A 63 -18.34 5.47 6.65
CA PHE A 63 -17.41 4.93 5.66
C PHE A 63 -16.65 3.74 6.23
N HIS A 64 -16.15 3.83 7.47
CA HIS A 64 -15.45 2.75 8.16
C HIS A 64 -16.34 1.51 8.43
N VAL A 65 -17.60 1.73 8.84
CA VAL A 65 -18.56 0.64 9.11
C VAL A 65 -19.02 -0.06 7.83
N VAL A 66 -19.30 0.70 6.77
CA VAL A 66 -19.81 0.21 5.47
C VAL A 66 -18.71 -0.50 4.69
N THR A 67 -17.51 0.06 4.65
CA THR A 67 -16.41 -0.54 3.89
C THR A 67 -15.90 -1.82 4.54
N GLY A 68 -16.02 -1.96 5.87
CA GLY A 68 -15.99 -3.24 6.59
C GLY A 68 -14.79 -4.15 6.30
N ARG A 69 -13.72 -3.60 5.74
CA ARG A 69 -12.56 -4.29 5.19
C ARG A 69 -11.33 -3.46 5.51
N ASP A 70 -10.63 -3.85 6.58
CA ASP A 70 -9.27 -3.40 6.92
C ASP A 70 -8.26 -3.55 5.76
N SER A 71 -8.66 -4.22 4.67
CA SER A 71 -7.85 -4.51 3.50
C SER A 71 -7.98 -3.51 2.33
N PHE A 72 -8.92 -2.57 2.34
CA PHE A 72 -9.10 -1.64 1.20
C PHE A 72 -8.62 -0.21 1.47
N ALA A 73 -8.48 0.17 2.74
CA ALA A 73 -7.82 1.39 3.15
C ALA A 73 -6.78 1.01 4.20
N PRO A 74 -5.48 1.20 3.92
CA PRO A 74 -4.44 0.82 4.87
C PRO A 74 -4.71 1.49 6.22
N VAL A 75 -4.61 0.76 7.32
CA VAL A 75 -4.72 1.30 8.71
C VAL A 75 -4.00 2.65 8.91
N PRO A 76 -2.84 2.93 8.26
CA PRO A 76 -2.22 4.25 8.26
C PRO A 76 -3.05 5.38 7.63
N LEU A 77 -3.80 5.14 6.54
CA LEU A 77 -4.75 6.11 5.96
C LEU A 77 -5.80 6.50 7.00
N MET A 78 -6.28 5.48 7.70
CA MET A 78 -7.34 5.62 8.68
C MET A 78 -6.87 6.29 9.98
N MET A 79 -5.62 6.07 10.38
CA MET A 79 -4.96 6.83 11.43
C MET A 79 -4.75 8.29 11.00
N GLY A 80 -4.22 8.53 9.80
CA GLY A 80 -3.95 9.87 9.28
C GLY A 80 -5.19 10.76 9.25
N LEU A 81 -6.31 10.26 8.73
CA LEU A 81 -7.57 11.01 8.66
C LEU A 81 -8.20 11.25 10.03
N SER A 82 -8.20 10.25 10.92
CA SER A 82 -8.72 10.41 12.30
C SER A 82 -7.90 11.43 13.10
N THR A 83 -6.56 11.36 13.02
CA THR A 83 -5.66 12.35 13.64
C THR A 83 -5.90 13.74 13.07
N THR A 84 -6.07 13.85 11.76
CA THR A 84 -6.30 15.13 11.09
C THR A 84 -7.61 15.80 11.53
N LEU A 85 -8.71 15.05 11.59
CA LEU A 85 -10.00 15.53 12.10
C LEU A 85 -9.94 15.89 13.59
N THR A 86 -9.19 15.12 14.37
CA THR A 86 -8.95 15.40 15.80
C THR A 86 -8.22 16.73 15.99
N VAL A 87 -7.12 16.95 15.27
CA VAL A 87 -6.32 18.18 15.36
C VAL A 87 -7.14 19.39 14.90
N TYR A 88 -7.93 19.25 13.83
CA TYR A 88 -8.84 20.32 13.41
C TYR A 88 -9.91 20.64 14.46
N SER A 89 -10.47 19.62 15.11
CA SER A 89 -11.45 19.83 16.20
C SER A 89 -10.84 20.61 17.37
N LEU A 90 -9.60 20.30 17.76
CA LEU A 90 -8.87 21.03 18.79
C LEU A 90 -8.56 22.47 18.36
N PHE A 91 -8.21 22.68 17.09
CA PHE A 91 -8.00 24.02 16.52
C PHE A 91 -9.28 24.86 16.62
N VAL A 92 -10.44 24.32 16.23
CA VAL A 92 -11.73 25.03 16.32
C VAL A 92 -12.07 25.39 17.76
N LEU A 93 -11.84 24.49 18.73
CA LEU A 93 -12.01 24.79 20.16
C LEU A 93 -11.06 25.89 20.63
N GLY A 94 -9.81 25.87 20.19
CA GLY A 94 -8.83 26.93 20.46
C GLY A 94 -9.27 28.28 19.91
N ASP A 95 -9.84 28.32 18.71
CA ASP A 95 -10.30 29.56 18.06
C ASP A 95 -11.56 30.12 18.76
N VAL A 96 -12.43 29.25 19.29
CA VAL A 96 -13.55 29.67 20.16
C VAL A 96 -13.03 30.31 21.45
N LEU A 97 -12.07 29.67 22.13
CA LEU A 97 -11.47 30.21 23.34
C LEU A 97 -10.76 31.54 23.06
N PHE A 98 -10.01 31.63 21.97
CA PHE A 98 -9.32 32.85 21.57
C PHE A 98 -10.30 34.00 21.31
N SER A 99 -11.41 33.76 20.62
CA SER A 99 -12.45 34.77 20.41
C SER A 99 -13.13 35.21 21.71
N LEU A 100 -13.21 34.36 22.73
CA LEU A 100 -13.77 34.72 24.04
C LEU A 100 -12.84 35.66 24.83
N PHE A 101 -11.52 35.46 24.73
CA PHE A 101 -10.52 36.28 25.44
C PHE A 101 -10.02 37.50 24.65
N TYR A 102 -10.17 37.51 23.32
CA TYR A 102 -9.79 38.60 22.42
C TYR A 102 -10.97 39.03 21.52
N PRO A 103 -11.98 39.74 22.06
CA PRO A 103 -13.26 40.01 21.39
C PRO A 103 -13.19 41.07 20.26
N ARG A 104 -12.01 41.52 19.83
CA ARG A 104 -11.83 42.58 18.82
C ARG A 104 -11.66 42.08 17.39
N LEU A 105 -11.77 40.77 17.15
CA LEU A 105 -11.67 40.18 15.82
C LEU A 105 -12.93 40.45 15.02
N SER A 106 -12.76 41.01 13.82
CA SER A 106 -13.84 41.08 12.83
C SER A 106 -14.27 39.66 12.42
N SER A 107 -15.56 39.50 12.09
CA SER A 107 -16.11 38.21 11.67
C SER A 107 -15.44 37.64 10.43
N GLU A 108 -14.91 38.51 9.55
CA GLU A 108 -14.20 38.10 8.33
C GLU A 108 -12.86 37.46 8.64
N VAL A 109 -12.07 38.07 9.55
CA VAL A 109 -10.78 37.51 9.99
C VAL A 109 -11.01 36.21 10.77
N TYR A 110 -12.09 36.15 11.54
CA TYR A 110 -12.48 34.95 12.28
C TYR A 110 -12.95 33.81 11.37
N LEU A 111 -13.67 34.11 10.29
CA LEU A 111 -14.01 33.10 9.29
C LEU A 111 -12.76 32.64 8.53
N ALA A 112 -11.86 33.56 8.19
CA ALA A 112 -10.62 33.25 7.49
C ALA A 112 -9.68 32.34 8.30
N SER A 113 -9.61 32.47 9.63
CA SER A 113 -8.85 31.55 10.49
C SER A 113 -9.41 30.14 10.43
N HIS A 114 -10.73 29.97 10.48
CA HIS A 114 -11.39 28.66 10.34
C HIS A 114 -11.12 28.01 8.97
N VAL A 115 -11.28 28.77 7.88
CA VAL A 115 -11.00 28.27 6.52
C VAL A 115 -9.53 27.89 6.36
N THR A 116 -8.61 28.73 6.83
CA THR A 116 -7.17 28.47 6.75
C THR A 116 -6.79 27.24 7.57
N GLY A 117 -7.29 27.14 8.80
CA GLY A 117 -7.09 25.99 9.67
C GLY A 117 -7.61 24.70 9.04
N PHE A 118 -8.78 24.75 8.39
CA PHE A 118 -9.33 23.60 7.68
C PHE A 118 -8.43 23.18 6.51
N VAL A 119 -8.04 24.11 5.64
CA VAL A 119 -7.19 23.82 4.47
C VAL A 119 -5.83 23.24 4.89
N VAL A 120 -5.19 23.84 5.90
CA VAL A 120 -3.86 23.41 6.36
C VAL A 120 -3.94 22.07 7.07
N LEU A 121 -4.86 21.92 8.03
CA LEU A 121 -4.93 20.72 8.85
C LEU A 121 -5.58 19.58 8.08
N VAL A 122 -6.79 19.79 7.55
CA VAL A 122 -7.56 18.75 6.85
C VAL A 122 -7.03 18.49 5.45
N GLY A 123 -6.79 19.54 4.65
CA GLY A 123 -6.23 19.41 3.31
C GLY A 123 -4.78 18.88 3.34
N GLY A 124 -3.91 19.51 4.14
CA GLY A 124 -2.51 19.10 4.27
C GLY A 124 -2.35 17.69 4.86
N GLY A 125 -3.12 17.36 5.90
CA GLY A 125 -3.15 16.01 6.49
C GLY A 125 -3.63 14.96 5.48
N GLY A 126 -4.61 15.28 4.64
CA GLY A 126 -5.07 14.41 3.56
C GLY A 126 -3.99 14.12 2.52
N ILE A 127 -3.23 15.14 2.10
CA ILE A 127 -2.12 14.98 1.13
C ILE A 127 -1.01 14.10 1.71
N MET A 128 -0.58 14.36 2.94
CA MET A 128 0.45 13.55 3.61
C MET A 128 0.03 12.10 3.76
N THR A 129 -1.25 11.89 4.04
CA THR A 129 -1.83 10.55 4.13
C THR A 129 -1.76 9.84 2.78
N LEU A 130 -2.16 10.48 1.69
CA LEU A 130 -2.07 9.93 0.33
C LEU A 130 -0.62 9.55 -0.04
N LEU A 131 0.33 10.46 0.20
CA LEU A 131 1.75 10.22 -0.09
C LEU A 131 2.31 9.03 0.70
N SER A 132 1.95 8.91 1.98
CA SER A 132 2.39 7.79 2.82
C SER A 132 1.86 6.44 2.32
N LEU A 133 0.70 6.42 1.69
CA LEU A 133 0.09 5.19 1.20
C LEU A 133 0.72 4.74 -0.10
N THR A 134 0.94 5.68 -1.02
CA THR A 134 1.67 5.41 -2.25
C THR A 134 3.06 4.87 -1.95
N ALA A 135 3.76 5.44 -0.96
CA ALA A 135 5.06 4.94 -0.52
C ALA A 135 4.98 3.52 0.06
N LYS A 136 3.97 3.23 0.89
CA LYS A 136 3.79 1.91 1.50
C LYS A 136 3.37 0.84 0.49
N GLU A 137 2.54 1.18 -0.49
CA GLU A 137 2.16 0.29 -1.58
C GLU A 137 3.37 -0.04 -2.46
N ALA A 138 4.21 0.94 -2.77
CA ALA A 138 5.46 0.72 -3.49
C ALA A 138 6.40 -0.23 -2.73
N ASP A 139 6.57 -0.03 -1.42
CA ASP A 139 7.41 -0.88 -0.57
C ASP A 139 6.85 -2.32 -0.46
N MET A 140 5.53 -2.48 -0.29
CA MET A 140 4.88 -3.79 -0.28
C MET A 140 5.05 -4.53 -1.60
N ASN A 141 4.87 -3.85 -2.72
CA ASN A 141 5.06 -4.44 -4.05
C ASN A 141 6.52 -4.84 -4.27
N ALA A 142 7.48 -4.00 -3.86
CA ALA A 142 8.91 -4.33 -3.92
C ALA A 142 9.25 -5.54 -3.04
N SER A 143 8.66 -5.65 -1.85
CA SER A 143 8.82 -6.79 -0.94
C SER A 143 8.27 -8.10 -1.54
N LEU A 144 7.05 -8.07 -2.10
CA LEU A 144 6.45 -9.21 -2.77
C LEU A 144 7.29 -9.67 -3.97
N LYS A 145 7.76 -8.71 -4.79
CA LYS A 145 8.66 -8.97 -5.91
C LYS A 145 9.97 -9.61 -5.46
N ARG A 146 10.60 -9.07 -4.41
CA ARG A 146 11.82 -9.65 -3.82
C ARG A 146 11.60 -11.09 -3.36
N SER A 147 10.48 -11.37 -2.70
CA SER A 147 10.11 -12.71 -2.27
C SER A 147 9.95 -13.68 -3.44
N ARG A 148 9.23 -13.28 -4.49
CA ARG A 148 9.03 -14.11 -5.70
C ARG A 148 10.34 -14.41 -6.43
N LEU A 149 11.17 -13.39 -6.64
CA LEU A 149 12.49 -13.56 -7.27
C LEU A 149 13.38 -14.49 -6.45
N PHE A 150 13.35 -14.38 -5.11
CA PHE A 150 14.08 -15.29 -4.22
C PHE A 150 13.61 -16.75 -4.36
N VAL A 151 12.31 -16.99 -4.44
CA VAL A 151 11.76 -18.35 -4.67
C VAL A 151 12.26 -18.91 -6.00
N GLN A 152 12.18 -18.15 -7.09
CA GLN A 152 12.65 -18.63 -8.41
C GLN A 152 14.15 -18.88 -8.43
N ARG A 153 14.95 -18.01 -7.81
CA ARG A 153 16.39 -18.20 -7.64
C ARG A 153 16.71 -19.51 -6.92
N THR A 154 15.97 -19.81 -5.86
CA THR A 154 16.18 -21.02 -5.04
C THR A 154 15.82 -22.27 -5.84
N ARG A 155 14.71 -22.25 -6.58
CA ARG A 155 14.29 -23.36 -7.45
C ARG A 155 15.30 -23.63 -8.57
N LEU A 156 15.80 -22.59 -9.24
CA LEU A 156 16.85 -22.71 -10.24
C LEU A 156 18.13 -23.30 -9.64
N GLY A 157 18.50 -22.90 -8.42
CA GLY A 157 19.63 -23.49 -7.69
C GLY A 157 19.45 -24.98 -7.44
N SER A 158 18.29 -25.37 -6.91
CA SER A 158 17.95 -26.78 -6.68
C SER A 158 17.97 -27.60 -7.96
N LEU A 159 17.48 -27.03 -9.07
CA LEU A 159 17.45 -27.72 -10.36
C LEU A 159 18.86 -27.93 -10.94
N VAL A 160 19.72 -26.92 -10.81
CA VAL A 160 21.14 -27.01 -11.18
C VAL A 160 21.83 -28.12 -10.39
N ASP A 161 21.56 -28.23 -9.10
CA ASP A 161 22.15 -29.25 -8.24
C ASP A 161 21.62 -30.66 -8.59
N GLU A 162 20.30 -30.82 -8.81
CA GLU A 162 19.71 -32.09 -9.28
C GLU A 162 20.30 -32.55 -10.61
N LEU A 163 20.35 -31.67 -11.62
CA LEU A 163 20.92 -31.99 -12.93
C LEU A 163 22.41 -32.31 -12.84
N GLY A 164 23.15 -31.59 -11.99
CA GLY A 164 24.58 -31.79 -11.78
C GLY A 164 24.91 -33.12 -11.10
N LEU A 165 24.05 -33.61 -10.22
CA LEU A 165 24.18 -34.90 -9.54
C LEU A 165 23.60 -36.07 -10.37
N SER A 166 22.88 -35.79 -11.45
CA SER A 166 22.29 -36.82 -12.30
C SER A 166 23.37 -37.60 -13.09
N PRO A 167 23.09 -38.86 -13.47
CA PRO A 167 23.97 -39.65 -14.35
C PRO A 167 24.21 -39.00 -15.73
N PHE A 168 23.34 -38.06 -16.12
CA PHE A 168 23.35 -37.39 -17.41
C PHE A 168 23.92 -35.96 -17.33
N SER A 169 24.62 -35.60 -16.25
CA SER A 169 25.12 -34.24 -16.00
C SER A 169 25.99 -33.67 -17.13
N LYS A 170 26.77 -34.52 -17.82
CA LYS A 170 27.54 -34.10 -19.00
C LYS A 170 26.64 -33.68 -20.17
N GLN A 171 25.57 -34.43 -20.41
CA GLN A 171 24.60 -34.14 -21.46
C GLN A 171 23.79 -32.87 -21.16
N ALA A 172 23.46 -32.63 -19.88
CA ALA A 172 22.75 -31.43 -19.44
C ALA A 172 23.65 -30.20 -19.18
N SER A 173 24.95 -30.27 -19.48
CA SER A 173 25.94 -29.27 -19.03
C SER A 173 25.66 -27.85 -19.54
N GLU A 174 25.20 -27.70 -20.79
CA GLU A 174 24.83 -26.42 -21.37
C GLU A 174 23.59 -25.82 -20.70
N LEU A 175 22.57 -26.64 -20.43
CA LEU A 175 21.38 -26.22 -19.70
C LEU A 175 21.74 -25.79 -18.28
N ILE A 176 22.59 -26.55 -17.59
CA ILE A 176 23.11 -26.21 -16.25
C ILE A 176 23.80 -24.83 -16.27
N ALA A 177 24.64 -24.56 -17.27
CA ALA A 177 25.31 -23.27 -17.40
C ALA A 177 24.29 -22.12 -17.61
N SER A 178 23.32 -22.32 -18.50
CA SER A 178 22.25 -21.33 -18.76
C SER A 178 21.39 -21.06 -17.52
N LEU A 179 21.05 -22.09 -16.74
CA LEU A 179 20.31 -21.94 -15.47
C LEU A 179 21.11 -21.18 -14.41
N LYS A 180 22.43 -21.44 -14.31
CA LYS A 180 23.33 -20.68 -13.43
C LYS A 180 23.39 -19.20 -13.83
N ASN A 181 23.43 -18.91 -15.13
CA ASN A 181 23.43 -17.54 -15.64
C ASN A 181 22.10 -16.81 -15.34
N LEU A 182 20.97 -17.49 -15.57
CA LEU A 182 19.64 -16.96 -15.23
C LEU A 182 19.52 -16.69 -13.72
N ARG A 183 20.01 -17.60 -12.87
CA ARG A 183 20.07 -17.42 -11.42
C ARG A 183 20.90 -16.18 -11.03
N GLY A 184 22.08 -16.01 -11.64
CA GLY A 184 22.92 -14.83 -11.40
C GLY A 184 22.24 -13.53 -11.81
N THR A 185 21.53 -13.52 -12.92
CA THR A 185 20.75 -12.38 -13.41
C THR A 185 19.61 -12.00 -12.47
N ILE A 186 18.93 -13.00 -11.88
CA ILE A 186 17.89 -12.77 -10.88
C ILE A 186 18.47 -12.18 -9.59
N GLU A 187 19.70 -12.56 -9.22
CA GLU A 187 20.39 -12.04 -8.04
C GLU A 187 20.83 -10.58 -8.21
N SER A 188 21.22 -10.16 -9.41
CA SER A 188 21.61 -8.79 -9.71
C SER A 188 20.43 -7.83 -9.95
N LYS A 189 19.21 -8.35 -10.08
CA LYS A 189 18.01 -7.53 -10.30
C LYS A 189 17.66 -6.69 -9.08
N ASP A 190 17.55 -5.38 -9.26
CA ASP A 190 16.93 -4.51 -8.28
C ASP A 190 15.41 -4.78 -8.21
N PRO A 191 14.87 -5.26 -7.08
CA PRO A 191 13.44 -5.44 -6.91
C PRO A 191 12.68 -4.10 -6.95
N SER A 192 13.33 -2.99 -6.65
CA SER A 192 12.77 -1.63 -6.68
C SER A 192 12.65 -1.07 -8.09
N ALA A 193 13.41 -1.61 -9.05
CA ALA A 193 13.37 -1.16 -10.43
C ALA A 193 11.98 -1.39 -11.03
N PRO A 194 11.50 -0.50 -11.91
CA PRO A 194 10.25 -0.70 -12.62
C PRO A 194 10.32 -2.03 -13.37
N GLY A 195 9.59 -3.04 -12.89
CA GLY A 195 9.44 -4.35 -13.52
C GLY A 195 7.96 -4.64 -13.58
N GLY A 196 7.41 -4.84 -14.79
CA GLY A 196 6.01 -5.18 -14.94
C GLY A 196 5.74 -6.57 -14.37
N VAL A 197 4.59 -6.74 -13.73
CA VAL A 197 4.10 -8.04 -13.21
C VAL A 197 4.16 -9.12 -14.29
N GLU A 198 3.96 -8.75 -15.55
CA GLU A 198 4.05 -9.63 -16.72
C GLU A 198 5.42 -10.33 -16.86
N ILE A 199 6.54 -9.65 -16.55
CA ILE A 199 7.87 -10.26 -16.65
C ILE A 199 8.08 -11.27 -15.53
N GLU A 200 7.57 -11.01 -14.34
CA GLU A 200 7.60 -11.97 -13.23
C GLU A 200 6.76 -13.21 -13.55
N GLU A 201 5.57 -13.03 -14.11
CA GLU A 201 4.70 -14.14 -14.51
C GLU A 201 5.37 -14.98 -15.60
N LEU A 202 5.98 -14.35 -16.60
CA LEU A 202 6.76 -15.05 -17.63
C LEU A 202 7.95 -15.81 -17.02
N LEU A 203 8.63 -15.23 -16.04
CA LEU A 203 9.74 -15.90 -15.34
C LEU A 203 9.22 -17.12 -14.56
N VAL A 204 8.12 -16.98 -13.83
CA VAL A 204 7.51 -18.07 -13.06
C VAL A 204 7.12 -19.23 -13.99
N LEU A 205 6.40 -18.93 -15.09
CA LEU A 205 5.97 -19.93 -16.06
C LEU A 205 7.16 -20.61 -16.75
N ALA A 206 8.19 -19.86 -17.09
CA ALA A 206 9.40 -20.42 -17.70
C ALA A 206 10.14 -21.35 -16.72
N VAL A 207 10.29 -20.96 -15.45
CA VAL A 207 10.95 -21.81 -14.44
C VAL A 207 10.13 -23.07 -14.16
N ASP A 208 8.80 -22.97 -14.05
CA ASP A 208 7.90 -24.12 -13.87
C ASP A 208 8.06 -25.14 -15.02
N GLU A 209 8.04 -24.65 -16.25
CA GLU A 209 8.11 -25.51 -17.43
C GLU A 209 9.50 -26.12 -17.61
N VAL A 210 10.57 -25.38 -17.31
CA VAL A 210 11.95 -25.89 -17.35
C VAL A 210 12.16 -26.96 -16.28
N GLU A 211 11.64 -26.74 -15.06
CA GLU A 211 11.69 -27.75 -14.00
C GLU A 211 10.94 -29.02 -14.42
N ARG A 212 9.74 -28.88 -15.01
CA ARG A 212 8.97 -30.00 -15.54
C ARG A 212 9.77 -30.77 -16.59
N LYS A 213 10.34 -30.08 -17.59
CA LYS A 213 11.12 -30.71 -18.68
C LYS A 213 12.39 -31.38 -18.16
N ALA A 214 13.08 -30.78 -17.20
CA ALA A 214 14.27 -31.37 -16.58
C ALA A 214 13.95 -32.66 -15.80
N ARG A 215 12.81 -32.72 -15.09
CA ARG A 215 12.35 -33.96 -14.45
C ARG A 215 12.03 -35.04 -15.49
N HIS A 216 11.39 -34.68 -16.61
CA HIS A 216 11.13 -35.63 -17.71
C HIS A 216 12.43 -36.10 -18.36
N PHE A 217 13.40 -35.21 -18.53
CA PHE A 217 14.73 -35.56 -19.05
C PHE A 217 15.42 -36.64 -18.19
N MET A 218 15.35 -36.50 -16.86
CA MET A 218 15.93 -37.50 -15.95
C MET A 218 15.20 -38.84 -15.99
N ALA A 219 13.91 -38.86 -16.35
CA ALA A 219 13.09 -40.07 -16.45
C ALA A 219 13.02 -40.69 -17.86
N ALA A 220 13.45 -39.94 -18.89
CA ALA A 220 13.35 -40.34 -20.30
C ALA A 220 14.15 -41.64 -20.57
N GLY A 221 13.61 -42.47 -21.48
CA GLY A 221 14.15 -43.81 -21.76
C GLY A 221 15.23 -43.82 -22.84
N SER A 222 15.21 -42.85 -23.76
CA SER A 222 16.14 -42.77 -24.89
C SER A 222 16.99 -41.50 -24.88
N VAL A 223 18.08 -41.50 -25.64
CA VAL A 223 18.99 -40.33 -25.75
C VAL A 223 18.32 -39.24 -26.59
N GLU A 224 17.61 -39.62 -27.65
CA GLU A 224 16.92 -38.70 -28.56
C GLU A 224 15.79 -37.92 -27.85
N GLU A 225 15.06 -38.59 -26.95
CA GLU A 225 14.03 -37.95 -26.13
C GLU A 225 14.64 -36.95 -25.15
N ARG A 226 15.79 -37.30 -24.56
CA ARG A 226 16.55 -36.42 -23.66
C ARG A 226 17.04 -35.17 -24.37
N ASP A 227 17.61 -35.30 -25.57
CA ASP A 227 18.12 -34.17 -26.35
C ASP A 227 17.00 -33.20 -26.75
N ALA A 228 15.83 -33.73 -27.17
CA ALA A 228 14.67 -32.90 -27.47
C ALA A 228 14.17 -32.11 -26.25
N LEU A 229 14.13 -32.74 -25.07
CA LEU A 229 13.71 -32.09 -23.82
C LEU A 229 14.70 -30.99 -23.38
N LEU A 230 16.00 -31.21 -23.57
CA LEU A 230 17.04 -30.21 -23.29
C LEU A 230 16.95 -29.01 -24.23
N ALA A 231 16.76 -29.24 -25.53
CA ALA A 231 16.62 -28.17 -26.52
C ALA A 231 15.40 -27.28 -26.23
N ASP A 232 14.25 -27.89 -25.91
CA ASP A 232 13.05 -27.17 -25.52
C ASP A 232 13.26 -26.36 -24.22
N ALA A 233 13.92 -26.95 -23.22
CA ALA A 233 14.21 -26.28 -21.95
C ALA A 233 15.15 -25.09 -22.16
N ALA A 234 16.16 -25.21 -23.02
CA ALA A 234 17.09 -24.14 -23.34
C ALA A 234 16.38 -22.92 -23.93
N ILE A 235 15.43 -23.11 -24.86
CA ILE A 235 14.63 -22.02 -25.44
C ILE A 235 13.84 -21.26 -24.36
N LEU A 236 13.31 -21.96 -23.36
CA LEU A 236 12.55 -21.34 -22.27
C LEU A 236 13.45 -20.53 -21.33
N VAL A 237 14.62 -21.07 -21.00
CA VAL A 237 15.62 -20.35 -20.19
C VAL A 237 16.10 -19.09 -20.91
N GLU A 238 16.36 -19.17 -22.21
CA GLU A 238 16.77 -18.03 -23.02
C GLU A 238 15.66 -16.96 -23.11
N LYS A 239 14.41 -17.36 -23.30
CA LYS A 239 13.26 -16.43 -23.28
C LYS A 239 13.14 -15.71 -21.94
N ALA A 240 13.29 -16.43 -20.82
CA ALA A 240 13.26 -15.84 -19.49
C ALA A 240 14.42 -14.87 -19.25
N PHE A 241 15.63 -15.25 -19.68
CA PHE A 241 16.83 -14.42 -19.61
C PHE A 241 16.67 -13.12 -20.41
N ASN A 242 16.19 -13.24 -21.65
CA ASN A 242 15.94 -12.10 -22.52
C ASN A 242 14.83 -11.19 -21.97
N ALA A 243 13.75 -11.75 -21.40
CA ALA A 243 12.69 -10.95 -20.78
C ALA A 243 13.21 -10.13 -19.58
N LEU A 244 14.17 -10.67 -18.82
CA LEU A 244 14.82 -9.95 -17.73
C LEU A 244 15.74 -8.82 -18.22
N HIS A 245 16.47 -9.03 -19.32
CA HIS A 245 17.42 -8.07 -19.91
C HIS A 245 16.76 -6.98 -20.79
N ARG A 246 15.67 -7.28 -21.51
CA ARG A 246 15.05 -6.36 -22.50
C ARG A 246 14.59 -5.02 -21.92
N ARG A 247 14.55 -4.88 -20.59
CA ARG A 247 14.16 -3.62 -19.92
C ARG A 247 15.34 -2.80 -19.38
N GLU A 248 16.53 -3.37 -19.26
CA GLU A 248 17.73 -2.60 -18.86
C GLU A 248 18.14 -1.65 -20.00
N GLY A 249 18.11 -2.12 -21.25
CA GLY A 249 18.43 -1.28 -22.42
C GLY A 249 17.39 -0.22 -22.79
N VAL A 250 16.21 -0.21 -22.15
CA VAL A 250 15.20 0.85 -22.31
C VAL A 250 15.38 1.96 -21.26
N GLN A 251 15.94 1.63 -20.09
CA GLN A 251 16.25 2.63 -19.05
C GLN A 251 17.57 3.38 -19.29
N GLU A 252 18.50 2.84 -20.06
CA GLU A 252 19.73 3.56 -20.46
C GLU A 252 19.51 4.54 -21.64
N ALA A 253 18.31 4.54 -22.24
CA ALA A 253 17.99 5.34 -23.43
C ALA A 253 17.05 6.54 -23.16
N GLU A 254 16.69 6.79 -21.89
CA GLU A 254 15.98 7.99 -21.40
C GLU A 254 16.84 8.78 -20.42
#